data_AF-A0A932NVC2-F1
#
_entry.id   AF-A0A932NVC2-F1
#
_cell.length_a   1.000
_cell.length_b   1.000
_cell.length_c   1.000
_cell.angle_alpha   90.00
_cell.angle_beta   90.00
_cell.angle_gamma   90.00
#
_symmetry.space_group_name_H-M   'P 1'
#
loop_
_entity.id
_entity.type
_entity.pdbx_description
1 polymer ?
#
loop_
_entity_poly.entity_id
_entity_poly.type
_entity_poly.pdbx_seq_one_letter_code
_entity_poly.pdbx_strand_id
1 'polypeptide(L)'
;MSNRMTIEEVEQVVTQLTVPERLQLVARICEHLSTAAAVASDQEKLRRERLAQVDAWLAECDTVAESIAGEFDAAADIRRIRAERANQLRASVALMRA
;
A
#
# COMPACT_ATOMS: atom_id res chain seq x y z
N MET A 1 -2.03 -1.10 -34.56
CA MET A 1 -2.18 -2.37 -35.28
C MET A 1 -1.01 -3.26 -34.88
N SER A 2 -1.17 -4.12 -33.87
CA SER A 2 -0.12 -5.08 -33.50
C SER A 2 -0.17 -6.24 -34.49
N ASN A 3 0.75 -6.26 -35.45
CA ASN A 3 1.02 -7.47 -36.25
C ASN A 3 1.60 -8.52 -35.30
N ARG A 4 0.71 -9.25 -34.62
CA ARG A 4 1.08 -10.43 -33.83
C ARG A 4 1.31 -11.57 -34.81
N MET A 5 2.58 -11.83 -35.09
CA MET A 5 3.03 -13.02 -35.79
C MET A 5 2.92 -14.21 -34.84
N THR A 6 2.46 -15.37 -35.33
CA THR A 6 2.40 -16.59 -34.49
C THR A 6 3.80 -17.19 -34.34
N ILE A 7 3.98 -18.07 -33.36
CA ILE A 7 5.28 -18.72 -33.12
C ILE A 7 5.67 -19.58 -34.32
N GLU A 8 4.70 -20.24 -34.95
CA GLU A 8 4.87 -21.09 -36.13
C GLU A 8 5.36 -20.28 -37.34
N GLU A 9 4.84 -19.05 -37.51
CA GLU A 9 5.29 -18.14 -38.56
C GLU A 9 6.72 -17.65 -38.31
N VAL A 10 7.08 -17.40 -37.05
CA VAL A 10 8.45 -17.04 -36.66
C VAL A 10 9.41 -18.20 -36.95
N GLU A 11 9.04 -19.44 -36.63
CA GLU A 11 9.84 -20.61 -36.96
C GLU A 11 10.09 -20.71 -38.46
N GLN A 12 9.06 -20.52 -39.31
CA GLN A 12 9.23 -20.48 -40.75
C GLN A 12 10.22 -19.40 -41.21
N VAL A 13 10.17 -18.19 -40.66
CA VAL A 13 11.13 -17.13 -41.01
C VAL A 13 12.54 -17.48 -40.54
N VAL A 14 12.68 -18.05 -39.34
CA VAL A 14 13.97 -18.49 -38.82
C VAL A 14 14.56 -19.60 -39.69
N THR A 15 13.73 -20.46 -40.30
CA THR A 15 14.24 -21.48 -41.22
C THR A 15 14.92 -20.92 -42.47
N GLN A 16 14.62 -19.68 -42.86
CA GLN A 16 15.24 -19.01 -44.01
C GLN A 16 16.60 -18.35 -43.68
N LEU A 17 16.91 -18.17 -42.39
CA LEU A 17 18.17 -17.60 -41.93
C LEU A 17 19.31 -18.62 -41.99
N THR A 18 20.52 -18.12 -42.24
CA THR A 18 21.74 -18.92 -42.15
C THR A 18 22.04 -19.29 -40.69
N VAL A 19 22.79 -20.37 -40.47
CA VAL A 19 23.19 -20.83 -39.14
C VAL A 19 23.78 -19.72 -38.24
N PRO A 20 24.73 -18.87 -38.69
CA PRO A 20 25.25 -17.79 -37.85
C PRO A 20 24.19 -16.73 -37.49
N GLU A 21 23.29 -16.38 -38.42
CA GLU A 21 22.21 -15.42 -38.16
C GLU A 21 21.20 -15.98 -37.15
N ARG A 22 20.91 -17.29 -37.20
CA ARG A 22 20.08 -17.96 -36.20
C ARG A 22 20.69 -17.89 -34.80
N LEU A 23 22.00 -18.16 -34.69
CA LEU A 23 22.70 -18.07 -33.40
C LEU A 23 22.70 -16.63 -32.85
N GLN A 24 22.87 -15.64 -33.72
CA GLN A 24 22.81 -14.24 -33.34
C GLN A 24 21.40 -13.81 -32.89
N LEU A 25 20.36 -14.34 -33.54
CA LEU A 25 18.97 -14.12 -33.15
C LEU A 25 18.69 -14.72 -31.76
N VAL A 26 19.12 -15.96 -31.51
CA VAL A 26 18.98 -16.60 -30.19
C VAL A 26 19.68 -15.78 -29.10
N ALA A 27 20.90 -15.32 -29.34
CA ALA A 27 21.62 -14.48 -28.39
C ALA A 27 20.84 -13.20 -28.03
N ARG A 28 20.29 -12.52 -29.04
CA ARG A 28 19.47 -11.31 -28.84
C ARG A 28 18.15 -11.58 -28.11
N ILE A 29 17.52 -12.73 -28.36
CA ILE A 29 16.30 -13.14 -27.65
C ILE A 29 16.63 -13.42 -26.19
N CYS A 30 17.70 -14.17 -25.91
CA CYS A 30 18.14 -14.44 -24.55
C CYS A 30 18.47 -13.16 -23.79
N GLU A 31 19.13 -12.20 -24.43
CA GLU A 31 19.43 -10.89 -23.85
C GLU A 31 18.14 -10.13 -23.50
N HIS A 32 17.21 -9.99 -24.46
CA HIS A 32 15.93 -9.32 -24.20
C HIS A 32 15.12 -9.99 -23.09
N LEU A 33 15.06 -11.31 -23.07
CA LEU A 33 14.35 -12.06 -22.03
C LEU A 33 15.02 -11.87 -20.67
N SER A 34 16.35 -11.82 -20.61
CA SER A 34 17.09 -11.57 -19.38
C SER A 34 16.83 -10.16 -18.84
N THR A 35 16.83 -9.15 -19.71
CA THR A 35 16.49 -7.77 -19.33
C THR A 35 15.04 -7.65 -18.88
N ALA A 36 14.11 -8.27 -19.61
CA ALA A 36 12.69 -8.26 -19.24
C ALA A 36 12.44 -8.97 -17.89
N ALA A 37 13.13 -10.09 -17.64
CA ALA A 37 13.06 -10.80 -16.36
C ALA A 37 13.61 -9.96 -15.20
N ALA A 38 14.71 -9.21 -15.41
CA ALA A 38 15.25 -8.29 -14.41
C ALA A 38 14.25 -7.18 -14.07
N VAL A 39 13.65 -6.54 -15.08
CA VAL A 39 12.63 -5.49 -14.89
C VAL A 39 11.40 -6.05 -14.17
N ALA A 40 10.92 -7.23 -14.55
CA ALA A 40 9.80 -7.87 -13.88
C ALA A 40 10.11 -8.20 -12.40
N SER A 41 11.35 -8.63 -12.11
CA SER A 41 11.82 -8.89 -10.75
C SER A 41 11.84 -7.62 -9.90
N ASP A 42 12.34 -6.51 -10.44
CA ASP A 42 12.38 -5.23 -9.74
C ASP A 42 10.98 -4.65 -9.52
N GLN A 43 10.07 -4.82 -10.47
CA GLN A 43 8.66 -4.45 -10.28
C GLN A 43 7.98 -5.26 -9.19
N GLU A 44 8.24 -6.58 -9.11
CA GLU A 44 7.68 -7.42 -8.05
C GLU A 44 8.27 -7.09 -6.68
N LYS A 45 9.57 -6.74 -6.61
CA LYS A 45 10.17 -6.23 -5.36
C LYS A 45 9.50 -4.94 -4.90
N LEU A 46 9.37 -3.96 -5.80
CA LEU A 46 8.70 -2.70 -5.49
C LEU A 46 7.25 -2.91 -5.04
N ARG A 47 6.54 -3.85 -5.67
CA ARG A 47 5.18 -4.23 -5.30
C ARG A 47 5.14 -4.77 -3.87
N ARG A 48 6.06 -5.65 -3.50
CA ARG A 48 6.13 -6.23 -2.15
C ARG A 48 6.50 -5.20 -1.10
N GLU A 49 7.46 -4.33 -1.38
CA GLU A 49 7.85 -3.24 -0.47
C GLU A 49 6.67 -2.31 -0.20
N ARG A 50 5.93 -1.94 -1.25
CA ARG A 50 4.72 -1.12 -1.11
C ARG A 50 3.64 -1.80 -0.28
N LEU A 51 3.41 -3.11 -0.50
CA LEU A 51 2.45 -3.87 0.30
C LEU A 51 2.85 -3.92 1.78
N ALA A 52 4.12 -4.20 2.06
CA ALA A 52 4.63 -4.21 3.44
C ALA A 52 4.45 -2.85 4.13
N GLN A 53 4.64 -1.74 3.40
CA GLN A 53 4.41 -0.41 3.95
C GLN A 53 2.93 -0.14 4.25
N VAL A 54 2.03 -0.60 3.38
CA VAL A 54 0.57 -0.50 3.61
C VAL A 54 0.16 -1.34 4.81
N ASP A 55 0.65 -2.58 4.92
CA ASP A 55 0.35 -3.47 6.04
C ASP A 55 0.84 -2.88 7.38
N ALA A 56 2.05 -2.29 7.39
CA ALA A 56 2.56 -1.60 8.58
C ALA A 56 1.66 -0.42 8.99
N TRP A 57 1.21 0.38 8.03
CA TRP A 57 0.33 1.52 8.29
C TRP A 57 -1.06 1.08 8.81
N LEU A 58 -1.61 -0.01 8.28
CA LEU A 58 -2.86 -0.58 8.78
C LEU A 58 -2.71 -1.08 10.22
N ALA A 59 -1.59 -1.73 10.57
CA ALA A 59 -1.34 -2.17 11.93
C ALA A 59 -1.23 -0.99 12.93
N GLU A 60 -0.64 0.13 12.52
CA GLU A 60 -0.64 1.36 13.32
C GLU A 60 -2.07 1.89 13.52
N CYS A 61 -2.90 1.87 12.47
CA CYS A 61 -4.30 2.28 12.56
C CYS A 61 -5.10 1.40 13.51
N ASP A 62 -4.89 0.08 13.46
CA ASP A 62 -5.51 -0.88 14.37
C ASP A 62 -5.09 -0.61 15.82
N THR A 63 -3.81 -0.34 16.06
CA THR A 63 -3.29 0.02 17.40
C THR A 63 -3.96 1.29 17.94
N VAL A 64 -4.11 2.31 17.08
CA VAL A 64 -4.80 3.55 17.47
C VAL A 64 -6.28 3.28 17.73
N ALA A 65 -6.94 2.47 16.89
CA ALA A 65 -8.33 2.09 17.08
C ALA A 65 -8.54 1.36 18.41
N GLU A 66 -7.66 0.43 18.77
CA GLU A 66 -7.65 -0.24 20.07
C GLU A 66 -7.41 0.73 21.22
N SER A 67 -6.53 1.73 21.06
CA SER A 67 -6.27 2.73 22.11
C SER A 67 -7.46 3.65 22.39
N ILE A 68 -8.34 3.82 21.39
CA ILE A 68 -9.56 4.63 21.48
C ILE A 68 -10.78 3.74 21.79
N ALA A 69 -10.64 2.42 21.67
CA ALA A 69 -11.70 1.46 21.98
C ALA A 69 -11.97 1.45 23.49
N GLY A 70 -13.08 2.09 23.86
CA GLY A 70 -13.62 2.13 25.22
C GLY A 70 -15.05 2.67 25.19
N GLU A 71 -15.79 2.53 26.28
CA GLU A 71 -17.13 3.11 26.43
C GLU A 71 -17.03 4.65 26.52
N PHE A 72 -17.05 5.32 25.37
CA PHE A 72 -17.14 6.78 25.32
C PHE A 72 -18.61 7.21 25.41
N ASP A 73 -19.14 7.34 26.63
CA ASP A 73 -20.43 8.00 26.86
C ASP A 73 -20.24 9.51 26.99
N ALA A 74 -20.16 10.17 25.83
CA ALA A 74 -20.08 11.62 25.72
C ALA A 74 -21.18 12.33 26.53
N ALA A 75 -22.37 11.74 26.65
CA ALA A 75 -23.47 12.34 27.37
C ALA A 75 -23.25 12.28 28.89
N ALA A 76 -22.71 11.17 29.42
CA ALA A 76 -22.31 11.08 30.83
C ALA A 76 -21.19 12.07 31.17
N ASP A 77 -20.17 12.17 30.33
CA ASP A 77 -19.07 13.11 30.56
C ASP A 77 -19.51 14.56 30.52
N ILE A 78 -20.39 14.94 29.57
CA ILE A 78 -20.95 16.29 29.52
C ILE A 78 -21.80 16.59 30.76
N ARG A 79 -22.60 15.62 31.25
CA ARG A 79 -23.36 15.79 32.49
C ARG A 79 -22.44 16.02 33.68
N ARG A 80 -21.35 15.24 33.81
CA ARG A 80 -20.34 15.39 34.87
C ARG A 80 -19.67 16.76 34.83
N ILE A 81 -19.18 17.19 33.67
CA ILE A 81 -18.55 18.51 33.50
C ILE A 81 -19.51 19.65 33.86
N ARG A 82 -20.78 19.56 33.46
CA ARG A 82 -21.80 20.58 33.82
C ARG A 82 -22.05 20.62 35.32
N ALA A 83 -22.11 19.47 35.99
CA ALA A 83 -22.30 19.39 37.44
C ALA A 83 -21.09 19.97 38.21
N GLU A 84 -19.86 19.64 37.80
CA GLU A 84 -18.64 20.21 38.39
C GLU A 84 -18.61 21.74 38.27
N ARG A 85 -18.90 22.28 37.07
CA ARG A 85 -18.96 23.74 36.87
C ARG A 85 -20.03 24.42 37.71
N ALA A 86 -21.21 23.82 37.82
CA ALA A 86 -22.28 24.35 38.66
C ALA A 86 -21.86 24.41 40.14
N ASN A 87 -21.14 23.40 40.62
CA ASN A 87 -20.61 23.37 41.98
C ASN A 87 -19.50 24.39 42.22
N GLN A 88 -18.58 24.57 41.26
CA GLN A 88 -17.54 25.61 41.32
C GLN A 88 -18.14 27.02 41.36
N LEU A 89 -19.16 27.29 40.54
CA LEU A 89 -19.86 28.57 40.55
C LEU A 89 -20.56 28.84 41.89
N ARG A 90 -21.24 27.83 42.46
CA ARG A 90 -21.85 27.95 43.79
C ARG A 90 -20.82 28.22 44.88
N ALA A 91 -19.68 27.53 44.86
CA ALA A 91 -18.60 27.75 45.80
C ALA A 91 -17.99 29.17 45.67
N SER A 92 -17.80 29.65 44.43
CA SER A 92 -17.30 31.00 44.15
C SER A 92 -18.27 32.09 44.64
N VAL A 93 -19.58 31.92 44.42
CA VAL A 93 -20.60 32.85 44.90
C VAL A 93 -20.71 32.83 46.43
N ALA A 94 -20.53 31.68 47.08
CA ALA A 94 -20.51 31.57 48.54
C ALA A 94 -19.29 32.30 49.14
N LEU A 95 -18.11 32.19 48.51
CA LEU A 95 -16.89 32.88 48.91
C LEU A 95 -16.97 34.41 48.73
N MET A 96 -17.70 34.91 47.73
CA MET A 96 -17.94 36.36 47.56
C MET A 96 -18.95 36.93 48.56
N ARG A 97 -19.71 36.08 49.27
CA ARG A 97 -20.76 36.49 50.22
C ARG A 97 -20.36 36.34 51.69
N ALA A 98 -19.20 35.74 51.97
CA ALA A 98 -18.60 35.61 53.29
C ALA A 98 -17.58 36.74 53.52
#